data_AF-A0AAD8VHF9-F1
#
_entry.id   AF-A0AAD8VHF9-F1
#
_cell.length_a   1.000
_cell.length_b   1.000
_cell.length_c   1.000
_cell.angle_alpha   90.00
_cell.angle_beta   90.00
_cell.angle_gamma   90.00
#
_symmetry.space_group_name_H-M   'P 1'
#
loop_
_entity.id
_entity.type
_entity.pdbx_description
1 polymer ?
#
loop_
_entity_poly.entity_id
_entity_poly.type
_entity_poly.pdbx_seq_one_letter_code
_entity_poly.pdbx_strand_id
1 'polypeptide(L)'
;MCVRFADLEIGLGEVARARALYVYAASFMGPEVRPEFWKRWNEFEVLHGDESTFREMLRVKRTAAASAGASVIGSAGAAVAEMDDFRAAPKRLLRACAGQQLGGASIAQQCKKTRLV
;
A
#
# COMPACT_ATOMS: atom_id res chain seq x y z
N MET A 1 8.57 -7.31 9.00
CA MET A 1 8.59 -8.59 8.25
C MET A 1 7.39 -8.72 7.30
N CYS A 2 6.15 -8.47 7.76
CA CYS A 2 4.93 -8.75 6.98
C CYS A 2 4.83 -8.06 5.60
N VAL A 3 5.38 -6.86 5.43
CA VAL A 3 5.34 -6.12 4.14
C VAL A 3 6.11 -6.85 3.04
N ARG A 4 7.25 -7.48 3.36
CA ARG A 4 8.05 -8.23 2.38
C ARG A 4 7.34 -9.49 1.91
N PHE A 5 6.62 -10.17 2.81
CA PHE A 5 5.78 -11.31 2.44
C PHE A 5 4.57 -10.89 1.62
N ALA A 6 3.96 -9.75 1.94
CA ALA A 6 2.88 -9.21 1.10
C ALA A 6 3.36 -8.91 -0.33
N ASP A 7 4.54 -8.30 -0.49
CA ASP A 7 5.14 -8.07 -1.82
C ASP A 7 5.36 -9.41 -2.59
N LEU A 8 5.78 -10.48 -1.90
CA LEU A 8 5.96 -11.81 -2.49
C LEU A 8 4.63 -12.42 -2.95
N GLU A 9 3.61 -12.40 -2.10
CA GLU A 9 2.27 -12.95 -2.42
C GLU A 9 1.62 -12.19 -3.57
N ILE A 10 1.82 -10.87 -3.67
CA ILE A 10 1.40 -10.07 -4.82
C ILE A 10 2.12 -10.54 -6.10
N GLY A 11 3.42 -10.81 -6.02
CA GLY A 11 4.19 -11.36 -7.15
C GLY A 11 3.72 -12.74 -7.60
N LEU A 12 3.13 -13.53 -6.70
CA LEU A 12 2.51 -14.83 -7.01
C LEU A 12 1.06 -14.71 -7.49
N GLY A 13 0.48 -13.50 -7.51
CA GLY A 13 -0.92 -13.25 -7.89
C GLY A 13 -1.93 -13.57 -6.77
N GLU A 14 -1.45 -13.81 -5.56
CA GLU A 14 -2.25 -14.34 -4.45
C GLU A 14 -2.70 -13.22 -3.51
N VAL A 15 -3.52 -12.34 -4.09
CA VAL A 15 -4.00 -11.09 -3.48
C VAL A 15 -4.73 -11.33 -2.17
N ALA A 16 -5.50 -12.42 -2.05
CA ALA A 16 -6.23 -12.75 -0.84
C ALA A 16 -5.29 -13.03 0.36
N ARG A 17 -4.17 -13.73 0.12
CA ARG A 17 -3.16 -14.00 1.16
C ARG A 17 -2.38 -12.74 1.51
N ALA A 18 -2.02 -11.94 0.51
CA ALA A 18 -1.38 -10.64 0.73
C ALA A 18 -2.25 -9.74 1.65
N ARG A 19 -3.56 -9.71 1.44
CA ARG A 19 -4.50 -8.95 2.28
C ARG A 19 -4.55 -9.48 3.71
N ALA A 20 -4.59 -10.79 3.90
CA ALA A 20 -4.56 -11.40 5.25
C ALA A 20 -3.28 -11.01 6.01
N LEU A 21 -2.13 -10.92 5.32
CA LEU A 21 -0.87 -10.44 5.92
C LEU A 21 -0.95 -8.97 6.33
N TYR A 22 -1.59 -8.11 5.54
CA TYR A 22 -1.80 -6.70 5.91
C TYR A 22 -2.70 -6.58 7.14
N VAL A 23 -3.81 -7.32 7.20
CA VAL A 23 -4.71 -7.34 8.37
C VAL A 23 -3.99 -7.82 9.62
N TYR A 24 -3.20 -8.89 9.51
CA TYR A 24 -2.40 -9.38 10.63
C TYR A 24 -1.38 -8.34 11.10
N ALA A 25 -0.66 -7.72 10.15
CA ALA A 25 0.31 -6.68 10.46
C ALA A 25 -0.34 -5.48 11.17
N ALA A 26 -1.56 -5.10 10.79
CA ALA A 26 -2.28 -3.96 11.35
C ALA A 26 -2.44 -4.02 12.87
N SER A 27 -2.52 -5.22 13.46
CA SER A 27 -2.61 -5.40 14.92
C SER A 27 -1.40 -4.84 15.68
N PHE A 28 -0.26 -4.71 15.02
CA PHE A 28 0.98 -4.21 15.62
C PHE A 28 1.35 -2.80 15.14
N MET A 29 0.73 -2.31 14.06
CA MET A 29 1.11 -1.10 13.33
C MET A 29 0.09 0.00 13.60
N GLY A 30 0.28 0.75 14.69
CA GLY A 30 -0.52 1.97 14.92
C GLY A 30 -0.30 3.01 13.80
N PRO A 31 -1.36 3.69 13.33
CA PRO A 31 -1.26 4.67 12.25
C PRO A 31 -0.32 5.84 12.56
N GLU A 32 -0.30 6.29 13.82
CA GLU A 32 0.59 7.35 14.30
C GLU A 32 2.07 6.95 14.28
N VAL A 33 2.36 5.68 14.58
CA VAL A 33 3.74 5.19 14.75
C VAL A 33 4.36 4.81 13.40
N ARG A 34 3.56 4.28 12.46
CA ARG A 34 4.06 3.79 11.16
C ARG A 34 3.11 4.17 10.00
N PRO A 35 3.10 5.44 9.56
CA PRO A 35 2.24 5.90 8.46
C PRO A 35 2.58 5.25 7.11
N GLU A 36 3.86 4.94 6.86
CA GLU A 36 4.32 4.31 5.60
C GLU A 36 3.64 2.97 5.30
N PHE A 37 3.33 2.19 6.35
CA PHE A 37 2.61 0.92 6.20
C PHE A 37 1.19 1.14 5.68
N TRP A 38 0.48 2.10 6.26
CA TRP A 38 -0.89 2.42 5.87
C TRP A 38 -0.97 3.04 4.48
N LYS A 39 0.02 3.85 4.11
CA LYS A 39 0.16 4.33 2.73
C LYS A 39 0.34 3.19 1.75
N ARG A 40 1.22 2.23 2.06
CA ARG A 40 1.47 1.08 1.18
C ARG A 40 0.27 0.13 1.10
N TRP A 41 -0.48 -0.05 2.18
CA TRP A 41 -1.74 -0.82 2.15
C TRP A 41 -2.82 -0.09 1.34
N ASN A 42 -2.90 1.25 1.42
CA ASN A 42 -3.79 2.04 0.57
C ASN A 42 -3.46 1.83 -0.92
N GLU A 43 -2.19 1.95 -1.30
CA GLU A 43 -1.73 1.70 -2.68
C GLU A 43 -2.05 0.26 -3.12
N PHE A 44 -1.92 -0.73 -2.23
CA PHE A 44 -2.28 -2.12 -2.51
C PHE A 44 -3.77 -2.29 -2.83
N GLU A 45 -4.67 -1.73 -2.01
CA GLU A 45 -6.12 -1.85 -2.24
C GLU A 45 -6.58 -1.04 -3.46
N VAL A 46 -5.92 0.06 -3.80
CA VAL A 46 -6.21 0.80 -5.05
C VAL A 46 -5.84 -0.01 -6.29
N LEU A 47 -4.79 -0.84 -6.21
CA LEU A 47 -4.31 -1.65 -7.33
C LEU A 47 -5.04 -3.00 -7.48
N HIS A 48 -5.41 -3.64 -6.37
CA HIS A 48 -5.89 -5.03 -6.36
C HIS A 48 -7.23 -5.24 -5.64
N GLY A 49 -7.84 -4.19 -5.11
CA GLY A 49 -9.06 -4.27 -4.29
C GLY A 49 -10.29 -3.65 -4.94
N ASP A 50 -11.42 -3.87 -4.27
CA ASP A 50 -12.72 -3.27 -4.54
C ASP A 50 -13.08 -2.23 -3.45
N GLU A 51 -14.14 -1.46 -3.68
CA GLU A 51 -14.60 -0.44 -2.73
C GLU A 51 -14.92 -1.03 -1.34
N SER A 52 -15.45 -2.25 -1.28
CA SER A 52 -15.74 -2.95 -0.02
C SER A 52 -14.47 -3.24 0.78
N THR A 53 -13.42 -3.75 0.11
CA THR A 53 -12.13 -4.07 0.72
C THR A 53 -11.38 -2.82 1.18
N PHE A 54 -11.49 -1.73 0.41
CA PHE A 54 -10.90 -0.46 0.79
C PHE A 54 -11.59 0.14 2.03
N ARG A 55 -12.92 0.07 2.10
CA ARG A 55 -13.68 0.48 3.28
C ARG A 55 -13.32 -0.35 4.51
N GLU A 56 -13.09 -1.64 4.34
CA GLU A 56 -12.65 -2.52 5.44
C GLU A 56 -11.25 -2.13 5.93
N MET A 57 -10.30 -1.84 5.03
CA MET A 57 -8.98 -1.33 5.42
C MET A 57 -9.08 -0.05 6.27
N LEU A 58 -9.96 0.89 5.91
CA LEU A 58 -10.19 2.10 6.70
C LEU A 58 -10.81 1.80 8.08
N ARG A 59 -11.64 0.76 8.19
CA ARG A 59 -12.19 0.29 9.46
C ARG A 59 -11.06 -0.24 10.36
N VAL A 60 -10.19 -1.09 9.80
CA VAL A 60 -9.02 -1.62 10.53
C VAL A 60 -8.07 -0.50 10.93
N LYS A 61 -7.88 0.53 10.10
CA LYS A 61 -7.07 1.72 10.45
C LYS A 61 -7.59 2.45 11.68
N ARG A 62 -8.91 2.65 11.76
CA ARG A 62 -9.55 3.30 12.91
C ARG A 62 -9.44 2.47 14.18
N THR A 63 -9.65 1.16 14.09
CA THR A 63 -9.51 0.28 15.26
C THR A 63 -8.06 0.18 15.73
N ALA A 64 -7.09 0.18 14.80
CA ALA A 64 -5.67 0.21 15.13
C ALA A 64 -5.22 1.54 15.77
N ALA A 65 -5.83 2.68 15.41
CA ALA A 65 -5.60 3.95 16.09
C ALA A 65 -6.08 3.91 17.55
N ALA A 66 -7.29 3.37 17.76
CA ALA A 66 -7.87 3.25 19.09
C ALA A 66 -7.09 2.29 20.00
N SER A 67 -6.62 1.15 19.46
CA SER A 67 -5.83 0.18 20.23
C SER A 67 -4.45 0.69 20.62
N ALA A 68 -3.82 1.54 19.79
CA ALA A 68 -2.54 2.17 20.10
C ALA A 68 -2.65 3.15 21.29
N GLY A 69 -3.77 3.87 21.41
CA GLY A 69 -4.02 4.78 22.53
C GLY A 69 -4.41 4.10 23.85
N ALA A 70 -4.95 2.88 23.79
CA ALA A 70 -5.42 2.17 24.99
C ALA A 70 -4.32 1.46 25.80
N SER A 71 -3.08 1.41 25.32
CA SER A 71 -2.01 0.61 25.95
C SER A 71 -1.27 1.29 27.11
N VAL A 72 -1.68 2.50 27.54
CA VAL A 72 -1.03 3.19 28.67
C VAL A 72 -2.10 3.65 29.67
N ILE A 73 -2.32 2.83 30.70
CA ILE A 73 -2.89 3.16 32.03
C ILE A 73 -3.89 4.33 32.12
N GLY A 74 -5.18 3.99 32.26
CA GLY A 74 -6.17 4.67 33.11
C GLY A 74 -6.48 6.15 32.87
N SER A 75 -7.61 6.44 32.24
CA SER A 75 -8.67 7.38 32.71
C SER A 75 -9.62 7.74 31.57
N ALA A 76 -10.88 7.95 31.93
CA ALA A 76 -11.95 8.37 31.05
C ALA A 76 -11.61 9.67 30.31
N GLY A 77 -11.90 9.70 29.01
CA GLY A 77 -11.78 10.89 28.19
C GLY A 77 -12.22 10.60 26.76
N ALA A 78 -13.53 10.70 26.52
CA ALA A 78 -14.05 10.84 25.17
C ALA A 78 -13.47 12.12 24.54
N ALA A 79 -12.68 11.97 23.49
CA ALA A 79 -12.34 13.06 22.57
C ALA A 79 -12.26 12.47 21.15
N VAL A 80 -13.36 12.65 20.42
CA VAL A 80 -13.42 12.54 18.97
C VAL A 80 -12.90 13.85 18.37
N ALA A 81 -11.74 13.79 17.71
CA ALA A 81 -11.09 14.87 16.94
C ALA A 81 -9.75 14.27 16.43
N GLU A 82 -9.34 14.24 15.16
CA GLU A 82 -9.53 15.13 14.01
C GLU A 82 -9.17 14.42 12.69
N MET A 83 -9.88 14.84 11.63
CA MET A 83 -9.44 15.17 10.27
C MET A 83 -8.85 14.14 9.30
N ASP A 84 -9.66 13.92 8.27
CA ASP A 84 -9.30 13.67 6.87
C ASP A 84 -8.00 14.33 6.39
N ASP A 85 -7.04 13.52 5.95
CA ASP A 85 -6.03 13.93 4.97
C ASP A 85 -6.38 13.32 3.61
N PHE A 86 -7.43 13.87 3.01
CA PHE A 86 -7.75 13.71 1.60
C PHE A 86 -7.20 14.93 0.83
N ARG A 87 -5.90 15.24 0.98
CA ARG A 87 -5.29 16.33 0.19
C ARG A 87 -3.85 16.04 -0.21
N ALA A 88 -3.72 15.30 -1.31
CA ALA A 88 -2.95 15.67 -2.50
C ALA A 88 -2.38 14.44 -3.23
N ALA A 89 -3.25 13.62 -3.83
CA ALA A 89 -2.82 12.82 -4.97
C ALA A 89 -2.94 13.72 -6.23
N PRO A 90 -1.85 13.96 -6.99
CA PRO A 90 -1.96 14.71 -8.23
C PRO A 90 -2.88 13.96 -9.19
N LYS A 91 -3.84 14.70 -9.75
CA LYS A 91 -4.81 14.23 -10.74
C LYS A 91 -4.07 13.62 -11.93
N ARG A 92 -3.89 12.30 -11.94
CA ARG A 92 -3.54 11.59 -13.15
C ARG A 92 -4.85 11.27 -13.86
N LEU A 93 -5.23 12.17 -14.77
CA LEU A 93 -6.32 11.93 -15.71
C LEU A 93 -6.18 10.51 -16.25
N LEU A 94 -7.22 9.70 -16.05
CA LEU A 94 -7.48 8.53 -16.88
C LEU A 94 -7.56 9.02 -18.33
N ARG A 95 -6.52 8.73 -19.12
CA ARG A 95 -6.54 8.94 -20.57
C ARG A 95 -6.64 7.57 -21.24
N ALA A 96 -7.68 7.46 -22.05
CA ALA A 96 -8.18 6.29 -22.74
C ALA A 96 -7.16 5.56 -23.63
N CYS A 97 -7.45 4.27 -23.86
CA CYS A 97 -6.89 3.46 -24.93
C CYS A 97 -7.00 4.18 -26.29
N ALA A 98 -5.86 4.49 -26.92
CA ALA A 98 -5.73 4.65 -28.37
C ALA A 98 -4.25 4.69 -28.77
N GLY A 99 -3.84 3.83 -29.70
CA GLY A 99 -2.83 4.17 -30.71
C GLY A 99 -1.40 3.63 -30.50
N GLN A 100 -0.99 2.80 -31.45
CA GLN A 100 0.37 2.33 -31.77
C GLN A 100 1.42 3.46 -31.83
N GLN A 101 2.69 3.17 -31.47
CA GLN A 101 3.83 3.01 -32.42
C GLN A 101 5.21 3.26 -31.76
N LEU A 102 6.03 2.20 -31.85
CA LEU A 102 7.50 2.04 -31.97
C LEU A 102 8.52 3.18 -31.68
N GLY A 103 9.64 2.76 -31.07
CA GLY A 103 10.97 3.41 -31.05
C GLY A 103 11.45 3.67 -29.62
N GLY A 104 12.47 3.05 -29.03
CA GLY A 104 13.70 2.48 -29.55
C GLY A 104 14.89 3.35 -29.12
N ALA A 105 15.45 3.13 -27.92
CA ALA A 105 16.88 3.30 -27.59
C ALA A 105 17.17 3.23 -26.07
N SER A 106 18.24 2.50 -25.75
CA SER A 106 19.09 2.65 -24.56
C SER A 106 18.79 1.83 -23.29
N ILE A 107 18.76 0.50 -23.38
CA ILE A 107 19.31 -0.39 -22.34
C ILE A 107 19.96 -1.62 -23.02
N ALA A 108 21.09 -1.44 -23.71
CA ALA A 108 21.93 -2.56 -24.17
C ALA A 108 23.36 -2.09 -24.45
N GLN A 109 23.98 -1.42 -23.47
CA GLN A 109 25.38 -0.99 -23.53
C GLN A 109 26.21 -1.86 -22.59
N GLN A 110 26.19 -3.18 -22.80
CA GLN A 110 27.10 -4.12 -22.14
C GLN A 110 27.06 -5.50 -22.81
N CYS A 111 27.40 -5.58 -24.11
CA CYS A 111 27.78 -6.85 -24.74
C CYS A 111 28.59 -6.61 -26.02
N LYS A 112 29.78 -6.01 -25.90
CA LYS A 112 30.77 -5.96 -26.99
C LYS A 112 32.19 -6.07 -26.43
N LYS A 113 32.56 -7.25 -25.95
CA LYS A 113 33.97 -7.66 -25.89
C LYS A 113 34.13 -9.18 -25.90
N THR A 114 33.85 -9.80 -27.03
CA THR A 114 34.47 -11.08 -27.38
C THR A 114 34.69 -11.12 -28.88
N ARG A 115 35.95 -10.91 -29.26
CA ARG A 115 36.48 -11.00 -30.61
C ARG A 115 37.07 -12.41 -30.73
N LEU A 116 36.56 -13.21 -31.66
CA LEU A 116 37.14 -14.48 -32.08
C LEU A 116 37.12 -14.49 -33.60
N VAL A 117 38.24 -14.05 -34.18
CA VAL A 117 38.87 -14.65 -35.36
C VAL A 117 40.35 -14.69 -35.03
#